data_AF-A0A1Z8Z3X0-F1
#
_entry.id   AF-A0A1Z8Z3X0-F1
#
_cell.length_a   1.000
_cell.length_b   1.000
_cell.length_c   1.000
_cell.angle_alpha   90.00
_cell.angle_beta   90.00
_cell.angle_gamma   90.00
#
_symmetry.space_group_name_H-M   'P 1'
#
loop_
_entity.id
_entity.type
_entity.pdbx_description
1 polymer ?
#
loop_
_entity_poly.entity_id
_entity_poly.type
_entity_poly.pdbx_seq_one_letter_code
_entity_poly.pdbx_strand_id
1 'polypeptide(L)'
;MIKKISILLLFFPLGIQINLLLAQDNRSEQLTQVVNTTLKISETKELIELKRYDQASEIIGYYLKKKPRDAQWRYLKAVLYADRGLHLGDEDQIFKSINIFERLTEEFPELAETYNNLAVLYISQNEGEKARKALDTAIVNRPNYILAYENLADLHIYFAKSIYLEGLSKDNGSSERLRAKADHINRTPYLSKPKLNLDFKSKTIEGSYENKN
;
A
#
# COMPACT_ATOMS: atom_id res chain seq x y z
N MET A 1 -7.17 43.46 -22.01
CA MET A 1 -7.01 43.45 -20.53
C MET A 1 -5.89 42.48 -20.19
N ILE A 2 -4.75 43.00 -19.74
CA ILE A 2 -3.74 42.44 -18.80
C ILE A 2 -2.69 43.56 -18.76
N LYS A 3 -2.81 44.45 -17.77
CA LYS A 3 -1.85 45.54 -17.55
C LYS A 3 -0.60 44.94 -16.91
N LYS A 4 0.54 45.31 -17.49
CA LYS A 4 1.91 45.12 -17.00
C LYS A 4 1.97 45.18 -15.47
N ILE A 5 2.51 44.12 -14.87
CA ILE A 5 2.99 44.12 -13.48
C ILE A 5 4.00 45.26 -13.37
N SER A 6 3.60 46.34 -12.70
CA SER A 6 4.47 47.48 -12.42
C SER A 6 5.48 47.07 -11.36
N ILE A 7 6.74 47.10 -11.78
CA ILE A 7 7.93 46.99 -10.95
C ILE A 7 7.88 48.12 -9.91
N LEU A 8 7.60 47.75 -8.66
CA LEU A 8 7.92 48.55 -7.48
C LEU A 8 8.94 47.75 -6.64
N LEU A 9 10.15 47.62 -7.17
CA LEU A 9 11.32 47.09 -6.47
C LEU A 9 12.43 48.14 -6.56
N LEU A 10 12.28 49.22 -5.80
CA LEU A 10 13.35 50.21 -5.63
C LEU A 10 13.61 50.34 -4.12
N PHE A 11 14.83 49.96 -3.74
CA PHE A 11 15.45 50.01 -2.40
C PHE A 11 15.17 48.85 -1.42
N PHE A 12 15.34 47.62 -1.89
CA PHE A 12 15.88 46.56 -1.01
C PHE A 12 17.35 46.36 -1.38
N PRO A 13 18.26 46.14 -0.39
CA PRO A 13 19.68 45.95 -0.68
C PRO A 13 19.86 44.75 -1.61
N LEU A 14 20.72 44.90 -2.63
CA LEU A 14 20.91 43.97 -3.75
C LEU A 14 21.07 42.49 -3.31
N GLY A 15 21.65 42.25 -2.14
CA GLY A 15 21.81 40.91 -1.55
C GLY A 15 20.49 40.23 -1.15
N ILE A 16 19.46 40.97 -0.76
CA ILE A 16 18.12 40.42 -0.43
C ILE A 16 17.37 40.05 -1.71
N GLN A 17 17.47 40.86 -2.77
CA GLN A 17 16.87 40.54 -4.08
C GLN A 17 17.44 39.26 -4.69
N ILE A 18 18.77 39.07 -4.65
CA ILE A 18 19.43 37.88 -5.20
C ILE A 18 19.00 36.63 -4.42
N ASN A 19 19.00 36.69 -3.08
CA ASN A 19 18.53 35.57 -2.26
C ASN A 19 17.05 35.24 -2.50
N LEU A 20 16.19 36.24 -2.74
CA LEU A 20 14.77 36.01 -3.02
C LEU A 20 14.52 35.40 -4.40
N LEU A 21 15.29 35.82 -5.41
CA LEU A 21 15.20 35.27 -6.78
C LEU A 21 15.75 33.84 -6.84
N LEU A 22 16.90 33.57 -6.21
CA LEU A 22 17.46 32.21 -6.08
C LEU A 22 16.54 31.28 -5.28
N ALA A 23 15.85 31.82 -4.25
CA ALA A 23 14.86 31.05 -3.50
C ALA A 23 13.60 30.75 -4.33
N GLN A 24 13.19 31.63 -5.25
CA GLN A 24 12.10 31.34 -6.19
C GLN A 24 12.49 30.26 -7.20
N ASP A 25 13.71 30.32 -7.76
CA ASP A 25 14.21 29.36 -8.75
C ASP A 25 14.34 27.95 -8.15
N ASN A 26 14.95 27.85 -6.96
CA ASN A 26 15.03 26.60 -6.20
C ASN A 26 13.66 26.05 -5.83
N ARG A 27 12.69 26.90 -5.49
CA ARG A 27 11.32 26.48 -5.17
C ARG A 27 10.60 25.94 -6.42
N SER A 28 10.78 26.57 -7.58
CA SER A 28 10.21 26.05 -8.84
C SER A 28 10.82 24.72 -9.27
N GLU A 29 12.13 24.53 -9.11
CA GLU A 29 12.78 23.25 -9.37
C GLU A 29 12.29 22.15 -8.41
N GLN A 30 12.19 22.45 -7.12
CA GLN A 30 11.64 21.52 -6.12
C GLN A 30 10.19 21.15 -6.43
N LEU A 31 9.34 22.12 -6.78
CA LEU A 31 7.95 21.86 -7.18
C LEU A 31 7.87 20.97 -8.43
N THR A 32 8.73 21.24 -9.43
CA THR A 32 8.79 20.41 -10.64
C THR A 32 9.22 18.99 -10.32
N GLN A 33 10.19 18.81 -9.42
CA GLN A 33 10.64 17.49 -8.98
C GLN A 33 9.57 16.72 -8.20
N VAL A 34 8.81 17.39 -7.32
CA VAL A 34 7.70 16.79 -6.57
C VAL A 34 6.58 16.35 -7.51
N VAL A 35 6.18 17.20 -8.46
CA VAL A 35 5.17 16.87 -9.47
C VAL A 35 5.62 15.68 -10.32
N ASN A 36 6.86 15.69 -10.80
CA ASN A 36 7.42 14.58 -11.58
C ASN A 36 7.44 13.27 -10.78
N THR A 37 7.78 13.33 -9.49
CA THR A 37 7.80 12.14 -8.63
C THR A 37 6.39 11.60 -8.41
N THR A 38 5.41 12.48 -8.18
CA THR A 38 4.00 12.11 -8.01
C THR A 38 3.43 11.44 -9.26
N LEU A 39 3.73 11.99 -10.44
CA LEU A 39 3.36 11.38 -11.73
C LEU A 39 3.98 9.99 -11.89
N LYS A 40 5.27 9.84 -11.54
CA LYS A 40 5.97 8.55 -11.63
C LYS A 40 5.42 7.52 -10.65
N ILE A 41 4.98 7.93 -9.47
CA ILE A 41 4.26 7.06 -8.53
C ILE A 41 2.96 6.55 -9.14
N SER A 42 2.16 7.46 -9.73
CA SER A 42 0.90 7.09 -10.38
C SER A 42 1.10 6.11 -11.54
N GLU A 43 2.06 6.41 -12.42
CA GLU A 43 2.45 5.54 -13.53
C GLU A 43 2.90 4.16 -13.03
N THR A 44 3.70 4.11 -11.96
CA THR A 44 4.16 2.85 -11.36
C THR A 44 2.99 1.99 -10.87
N LYS A 45 2.00 2.60 -10.22
CA LYS A 45 0.79 1.88 -9.75
C LYS A 45 0.02 1.30 -10.92
N GLU A 46 -0.23 2.10 -11.96
CA GLU A 46 -0.91 1.66 -13.18
C GLU A 46 -0.17 0.50 -13.85
N LEU A 47 1.17 0.59 -13.95
CA LEU A 47 1.98 -0.50 -14.51
C LEU A 47 1.85 -1.80 -13.71
N ILE A 48 1.78 -1.73 -12.37
CA ILE A 48 1.53 -2.90 -11.51
C ILE A 48 0.14 -3.49 -11.80
N GLU A 49 -0.90 -2.65 -11.85
CA GLU A 49 -2.27 -3.10 -12.14
C GLU A 49 -2.37 -3.78 -13.52
N LEU A 50 -1.66 -3.23 -14.51
CA LEU A 50 -1.55 -3.77 -15.87
C LEU A 50 -0.59 -4.96 -15.99
N LYS A 51 -0.03 -5.46 -14.88
CA LYS A 51 0.92 -6.60 -14.82
C LYS A 51 2.21 -6.35 -15.60
N ARG A 52 2.53 -5.09 -15.88
CA ARG A 52 3.77 -4.64 -16.54
C ARG A 52 4.90 -4.51 -15.51
N TYR A 53 5.19 -5.62 -14.84
CA TYR A 53 6.07 -5.64 -13.67
C TYR A 53 7.49 -5.15 -13.95
N ASP A 54 8.05 -5.48 -15.11
CA ASP A 54 9.44 -5.12 -15.40
C ASP A 54 9.58 -3.59 -15.58
N GLN A 55 8.62 -2.96 -16.27
CA GLN A 55 8.56 -1.49 -16.40
C GLN A 55 8.37 -0.80 -15.04
N ALA A 56 7.47 -1.32 -14.20
CA ALA A 56 7.29 -0.80 -12.83
C ALA A 56 8.57 -0.95 -11.99
N SER A 57 9.27 -2.09 -12.12
CA SER A 57 10.50 -2.38 -11.40
C SER A 57 11.64 -1.44 -11.80
N GLU A 58 11.74 -1.06 -13.08
CA GLU A 58 12.72 -0.08 -13.55
C GLU A 58 12.53 1.28 -12.89
N ILE A 59 11.29 1.79 -12.84
CA ILE A 59 10.97 3.07 -12.21
C ILE A 59 11.29 3.01 -10.71
N ILE A 60 10.82 1.97 -10.01
CA ILE A 60 11.09 1.77 -8.59
C ILE A 60 12.60 1.71 -8.31
N GLY A 61 13.34 0.94 -9.11
CA GLY A 61 14.79 0.79 -8.97
C GLY A 61 15.54 2.12 -9.14
N TYR A 62 15.11 2.95 -10.11
CA TYR A 62 15.70 4.27 -10.33
C TYR A 62 15.59 5.18 -9.09
N TYR A 63 14.41 5.26 -8.48
CA TYR A 63 14.20 6.12 -7.31
C TYR A 63 14.84 5.57 -6.04
N LEU A 64 14.78 4.25 -5.82
CA LEU A 64 15.43 3.62 -4.67
C LEU A 64 16.97 3.68 -4.75
N LYS A 65 17.56 3.71 -5.94
CA LYS A 65 19.02 3.93 -6.08
C LYS A 65 19.44 5.30 -5.52
N LYS A 66 18.59 6.31 -5.66
CA LYS A 66 18.85 7.68 -5.18
C LYS A 66 18.49 7.86 -3.70
N LYS A 67 17.36 7.29 -3.28
CA LYS A 67 16.86 7.35 -1.89
C LYS A 67 16.49 5.94 -1.41
N PRO A 68 17.46 5.12 -0.96
CA PRO A 68 17.20 3.71 -0.61
C PRO A 68 16.22 3.51 0.53
N ARG A 69 16.07 4.50 1.41
CA ARG A 69 15.20 4.46 2.59
C ARG A 69 13.82 5.07 2.34
N ASP A 70 13.53 5.54 1.13
CA ASP A 70 12.25 6.16 0.80
C ASP A 70 11.08 5.18 1.02
N ALA A 71 10.21 5.51 1.97
CA ALA A 71 9.14 4.62 2.42
C ALA A 71 8.13 4.34 1.31
N GLN A 72 7.82 5.34 0.47
CA GLN A 72 6.82 5.22 -0.57
C GLN A 72 7.31 4.32 -1.70
N TRP A 73 8.56 4.48 -2.12
CA TRP A 73 9.14 3.60 -3.15
C TRP A 73 9.40 2.18 -2.63
N ARG A 74 9.74 2.02 -1.35
CA ARG A 74 9.81 0.69 -0.71
C ARG A 74 8.45 0.02 -0.63
N TYR A 75 7.40 0.78 -0.32
CA TYR A 75 6.02 0.29 -0.32
C TYR A 75 5.61 -0.17 -1.72
N LEU A 76 5.83 0.64 -2.76
CA LEU A 76 5.54 0.24 -4.14
C LEU A 76 6.33 -1.00 -4.58
N LYS A 77 7.59 -1.14 -4.14
CA LYS A 77 8.38 -2.35 -4.37
C LYS A 77 7.72 -3.58 -3.74
N ALA A 78 7.25 -3.47 -2.50
CA ALA A 78 6.55 -4.56 -1.83
C ALA A 78 5.22 -4.90 -2.52
N VAL A 79 4.44 -3.89 -2.93
CA VAL A 79 3.21 -4.07 -3.71
C VAL A 79 3.48 -4.78 -5.03
N LEU A 80 4.54 -4.39 -5.76
CA LEU A 80 4.95 -5.04 -7.00
C LEU A 80 5.27 -6.52 -6.77
N TYR A 81 6.07 -6.84 -5.74
CA TYR A 81 6.40 -8.22 -5.40
C TYR A 81 5.17 -9.02 -4.95
N ALA A 82 4.28 -8.41 -4.17
CA ALA A 82 3.02 -9.03 -3.76
C ALA A 82 2.16 -9.38 -4.98
N ASP A 83 1.90 -8.40 -5.84
CA ASP A 83 1.01 -8.57 -6.98
C ASP A 83 1.58 -9.57 -8.00
N ARG A 84 2.89 -9.48 -8.30
CA ARG A 84 3.59 -10.43 -9.17
C ARG A 84 3.60 -11.84 -8.57
N GLY A 85 3.93 -11.97 -7.29
CA GLY A 85 3.97 -13.25 -6.58
C GLY A 85 2.61 -13.93 -6.56
N LEU A 86 1.56 -13.21 -6.18
CA LEU A 86 0.19 -13.72 -6.15
C LEU A 86 -0.37 -14.04 -7.54
N HIS A 87 0.04 -13.29 -8.58
CA HIS A 87 -0.38 -13.53 -9.96
C HIS A 87 0.29 -14.75 -10.58
N LEU A 88 1.60 -14.93 -10.34
CA LEU A 88 2.42 -15.98 -10.95
C LEU A 88 2.57 -17.23 -10.07
N GLY A 89 2.13 -17.19 -8.81
CA GLY A 89 2.38 -18.25 -7.83
C GLY A 89 3.84 -18.35 -7.40
N ASP A 90 4.54 -17.20 -7.33
CA ASP A 90 5.96 -17.13 -6.98
C ASP A 90 6.15 -16.82 -5.50
N GLU A 91 6.41 -17.88 -4.72
CA GLU A 91 6.58 -17.84 -3.26
C GLU A 91 7.76 -16.97 -2.80
N ASP A 92 8.85 -16.91 -3.58
CA ASP A 92 10.00 -16.08 -3.24
C ASP A 92 9.63 -14.59 -3.32
N GLN A 93 8.82 -14.19 -4.30
CA GLN A 93 8.32 -12.81 -4.41
C GLN A 93 7.36 -12.48 -3.27
N ILE A 94 6.48 -13.42 -2.90
CA ILE A 94 5.58 -13.25 -1.75
C ILE A 94 6.42 -13.03 -0.48
N PHE A 95 7.42 -13.88 -0.24
CA PHE A 95 8.30 -13.75 0.93
C PHE A 95 9.08 -12.42 0.92
N LYS A 96 9.62 -11.99 -0.23
CA LYS A 96 10.26 -10.67 -0.37
C LYS A 96 9.31 -9.53 -0.03
N SER A 97 8.05 -9.62 -0.46
CA SER A 97 7.04 -8.61 -0.16
C SER A 97 6.74 -8.53 1.34
N ILE A 98 6.49 -9.69 1.97
CA ILE A 98 6.24 -9.80 3.42
C ILE A 98 7.38 -9.14 4.21
N ASN A 99 8.63 -9.49 3.92
CA ASN A 99 9.79 -8.91 4.61
C ASN A 99 9.86 -7.38 4.48
N ILE A 100 9.54 -6.81 3.31
CA ILE A 100 9.56 -5.36 3.14
C ILE A 100 8.43 -4.72 3.94
N PHE A 101 7.23 -5.28 3.90
CA PHE A 101 6.10 -4.73 4.64
C PHE A 101 6.27 -4.86 6.16
N GLU A 102 6.81 -5.98 6.67
CA GLU A 102 7.14 -6.12 8.10
C GLU A 102 8.14 -5.05 8.56
N ARG A 103 9.17 -4.77 7.76
CA ARG A 103 10.09 -3.66 8.07
C ARG A 103 9.40 -2.29 8.01
N LEU A 104 8.43 -2.10 7.10
CA LEU A 104 7.65 -0.87 7.05
C LEU A 104 6.71 -0.72 8.24
N THR A 105 6.18 -1.80 8.82
CA THR A 105 5.37 -1.71 10.06
C THR A 105 6.23 -1.43 11.29
N GLU A 106 7.48 -1.87 11.32
CA GLU A 106 8.43 -1.49 12.37
C GLU A 106 8.80 -0.01 12.30
N GLU A 107 9.01 0.52 11.09
CA GLU A 107 9.40 1.91 10.87
C GLU A 107 8.23 2.91 10.95
N PHE A 108 7.04 2.48 10.52
CA PHE A 108 5.80 3.27 10.41
C PHE A 108 4.61 2.48 10.97
N PRO A 109 4.55 2.24 12.30
CA PRO A 109 3.53 1.40 12.92
C PRO A 109 2.11 1.98 12.85
N GLU A 110 1.96 3.24 12.46
CA GLU A 110 0.66 3.91 12.25
C GLU A 110 0.05 3.65 10.86
N LEU A 111 0.82 3.07 9.94
CA LEU A 111 0.45 2.98 8.53
C LEU A 111 -0.47 1.77 8.27
N ALA A 112 -1.78 2.01 8.34
CA ALA A 112 -2.81 0.99 8.20
C ALA A 112 -2.74 0.21 6.88
N GLU A 113 -2.34 0.87 5.78
CA GLU A 113 -2.25 0.27 4.46
C GLU A 113 -1.22 -0.87 4.38
N THR A 114 -0.10 -0.74 5.10
CA THR A 114 0.93 -1.79 5.20
C THR A 114 0.39 -3.05 5.88
N TYR A 115 -0.34 -2.88 6.99
CA TYR A 115 -0.95 -4.00 7.70
C TYR A 115 -2.02 -4.71 6.87
N ASN A 116 -2.82 -3.95 6.10
CA ASN A 116 -3.77 -4.54 5.17
C ASN A 116 -3.08 -5.42 4.13
N ASN A 117 -1.97 -4.94 3.54
CA ASN A 117 -1.23 -5.72 2.54
C ASN A 117 -0.55 -6.95 3.14
N LEU A 118 0.00 -6.84 4.37
CA LEU A 118 0.50 -8.00 5.11
C LEU A 118 -0.59 -9.05 5.31
N ALA A 119 -1.81 -8.64 5.64
CA ALA A 119 -2.91 -9.58 5.82
C ALA A 119 -3.25 -10.35 4.54
N VAL A 120 -3.28 -9.67 3.39
CA VAL A 120 -3.48 -10.31 2.08
C VAL A 120 -2.43 -11.39 1.83
N LEU A 121 -1.17 -11.07 2.12
CA LEU A 121 -0.05 -12.00 1.94
C LEU A 121 -0.11 -13.16 2.93
N TYR A 122 -0.34 -12.91 4.20
CA TYR A 122 -0.51 -13.97 5.20
C TYR A 122 -1.69 -14.90 4.87
N ILE A 123 -2.78 -14.40 4.29
CA ILE A 123 -3.88 -15.25 3.82
C ILE A 123 -3.43 -16.18 2.70
N SER A 124 -2.65 -15.67 1.73
CA SER A 124 -2.08 -16.52 0.67
C SER A 124 -1.15 -17.62 1.19
N GLN A 125 -0.49 -17.37 2.32
CA GLN A 125 0.40 -18.30 3.02
C GLN A 125 -0.33 -19.21 4.01
N ASN A 126 -1.67 -19.18 4.04
CA ASN A 126 -2.48 -19.94 4.98
C ASN A 126 -2.20 -19.57 6.47
N GLU A 127 -1.67 -18.38 6.73
CA GLU A 127 -1.34 -17.84 8.04
C GLU A 127 -2.46 -16.93 8.58
N GLY A 128 -3.69 -17.45 8.62
CA GLY A 128 -4.88 -16.64 8.91
C GLY A 128 -4.85 -15.86 10.22
N GLU A 129 -4.28 -16.41 11.31
CA GLU A 129 -4.20 -15.67 12.58
C GLU A 129 -3.28 -14.45 12.51
N LYS A 130 -2.20 -14.52 11.73
CA LYS A 130 -1.35 -13.33 11.49
C LYS A 130 -2.10 -12.30 10.66
N ALA A 131 -2.83 -12.76 9.64
CA ALA A 131 -3.66 -11.88 8.83
C ALA A 131 -4.72 -11.13 9.64
N ARG A 132 -5.42 -11.84 10.54
CA ARG A 132 -6.41 -11.25 11.45
C ARG A 132 -5.79 -10.15 12.31
N LYS A 133 -4.66 -10.44 12.97
CA LYS A 133 -3.94 -9.45 13.81
C LYS A 133 -3.52 -8.22 13.00
N ALA A 134 -3.07 -8.41 11.77
CA ALA A 134 -2.70 -7.30 10.91
C ALA A 134 -3.92 -6.43 10.55
N LEU A 135 -5.05 -7.03 10.18
CA LEU A 135 -6.29 -6.29 9.90
C LEU A 135 -6.85 -5.58 11.11
N ASP A 136 -6.85 -6.23 12.28
CA ASP A 136 -7.23 -5.61 13.56
C ASP A 136 -6.37 -4.36 13.82
N THR A 137 -5.06 -4.45 13.59
CA THR A 137 -4.13 -3.32 13.72
C THR A 137 -4.41 -2.21 12.70
N ALA A 138 -4.69 -2.57 11.44
CA ALA A 138 -5.07 -1.61 10.39
C ALA A 138 -6.32 -0.80 10.77
N ILE A 139 -7.32 -1.47 11.35
CA ILE A 139 -8.56 -0.84 11.83
C ILE A 139 -8.30 0.06 13.04
N VAL A 140 -7.49 -0.38 14.00
CA VAL A 140 -7.09 0.46 15.15
C VAL A 140 -6.41 1.74 14.69
N ASN A 141 -5.47 1.64 13.76
CA ASN A 141 -4.72 2.78 13.22
C ASN A 141 -5.60 3.71 12.38
N ARG A 142 -6.56 3.15 11.65
CA ARG A 142 -7.47 3.91 10.79
C ARG A 142 -8.91 3.34 10.87
N PRO A 143 -9.71 3.79 11.85
CA PRO A 143 -11.05 3.24 12.10
C PRO A 143 -12.07 3.39 10.96
N ASN A 144 -11.80 4.26 9.97
CA ASN A 144 -12.63 4.44 8.78
C ASN A 144 -12.06 3.76 7.53
N TYR A 145 -11.09 2.85 7.69
CA TYR A 145 -10.46 2.13 6.59
C TYR A 145 -11.33 0.98 6.10
N ILE A 146 -12.32 1.30 5.26
CA ILE A 146 -13.34 0.35 4.77
C ILE A 146 -12.72 -0.94 4.21
N LEU A 147 -11.61 -0.83 3.46
CA LEU A 147 -10.94 -1.99 2.88
C LEU A 147 -10.44 -3.00 3.92
N ALA A 148 -9.96 -2.54 5.08
CA ALA A 148 -9.54 -3.44 6.16
C ALA A 148 -10.73 -4.17 6.79
N TYR A 149 -11.91 -3.53 6.90
CA TYR A 149 -13.13 -4.20 7.33
C TYR A 149 -13.62 -5.21 6.30
N GLU A 150 -13.56 -4.88 5.01
CA GLU A 150 -13.88 -5.84 3.93
C GLU A 150 -13.00 -7.07 4.07
N ASN A 151 -11.67 -6.90 4.09
CA ASN A 151 -10.71 -7.99 4.18
C ASN A 151 -10.84 -8.80 5.49
N LEU A 152 -11.23 -8.19 6.61
CA LEU A 152 -11.42 -8.89 7.90
C LEU A 152 -12.72 -9.69 7.94
N ALA A 153 -13.83 -9.10 7.50
CA ALA A 153 -15.09 -9.81 7.33
C ALA A 153 -14.88 -11.01 6.40
N ASP A 154 -14.12 -10.77 5.35
CA ASP A 154 -13.78 -11.77 4.38
C ASP A 154 -12.99 -12.95 4.99
N LEU A 155 -11.93 -12.65 5.73
CA LEU A 155 -11.16 -13.65 6.48
C LEU A 155 -12.04 -14.47 7.45
N HIS A 156 -12.99 -13.84 8.13
CA HIS A 156 -13.90 -14.54 9.03
C HIS A 156 -14.86 -15.50 8.31
N ILE A 157 -15.34 -15.14 7.12
CA ILE A 157 -16.14 -16.04 6.28
C ILE A 157 -15.31 -17.26 5.88
N TYR A 158 -14.05 -17.05 5.49
CA TYR A 158 -13.12 -18.13 5.17
C TYR A 158 -12.93 -19.09 6.36
N PHE A 159 -12.67 -18.55 7.57
CA PHE A 159 -12.55 -19.37 8.77
C PHE A 159 -13.82 -20.15 9.09
N ALA A 160 -14.99 -19.50 9.03
CA ALA A 160 -16.26 -20.16 9.29
C ALA A 160 -16.48 -21.32 8.32
N LYS A 161 -16.20 -21.11 7.02
CA LYS A 161 -16.27 -22.17 6.01
C LYS A 161 -15.35 -23.34 6.36
N SER A 162 -14.08 -23.06 6.66
CA SER A 162 -13.09 -24.09 7.00
C SER A 162 -13.55 -24.95 8.18
N ILE A 163 -14.03 -24.31 9.26
CA ILE A 163 -14.51 -24.99 10.46
C ILE A 163 -15.75 -25.85 10.18
N TYR A 164 -16.70 -25.36 9.36
CA TYR A 164 -17.88 -26.16 9.01
C TYR A 164 -17.51 -27.38 8.16
N LEU A 165 -16.59 -27.24 7.21
CA LEU A 165 -16.11 -28.36 6.40
C LEU A 165 -15.35 -29.39 7.25
N GLU A 166 -14.53 -28.93 8.20
CA GLU A 166 -13.85 -29.81 9.16
C GLU A 166 -14.86 -30.54 10.05
N GLY A 167 -15.89 -29.86 10.55
CA GLY A 167 -16.95 -30.51 11.34
C GLY A 167 -17.71 -31.57 10.54
N LEU A 168 -18.03 -31.28 9.28
CA LEU A 168 -18.71 -32.23 8.38
C LEU A 168 -17.87 -33.48 8.12
N SER A 169 -16.55 -33.34 7.98
CA SER A 169 -15.67 -34.49 7.75
C SER A 169 -15.59 -35.43 8.96
N LYS A 170 -15.75 -34.91 10.19
CA LYS A 170 -15.76 -35.71 11.43
C LYS A 170 -17.06 -36.46 11.67
N ASP A 171 -18.18 -35.95 11.16
CA ASP A 171 -19.52 -36.53 11.36
C ASP A 171 -20.02 -37.32 10.14
N ASN A 172 -19.13 -37.65 9.19
CA ASN A 172 -19.48 -38.25 7.90
C ASN A 172 -20.61 -37.49 7.16
N GLY A 173 -20.68 -36.18 7.39
CA GLY A 173 -21.71 -35.31 6.85
C GLY A 173 -23.11 -35.44 7.46
N SER A 174 -23.30 -36.21 8.54
CA SER A 174 -24.63 -36.52 9.10
C SER A 174 -25.36 -35.29 9.66
N SER A 175 -24.64 -34.29 10.14
CA SER A 175 -25.20 -33.06 10.70
C SER A 175 -25.80 -32.16 9.62
N GLU A 176 -27.13 -32.18 9.51
CA GLU A 176 -27.89 -31.26 8.67
C GLU A 176 -27.60 -29.79 8.99
N ARG A 177 -27.41 -29.46 10.28
CA ARG A 177 -27.12 -28.09 10.71
C ARG A 177 -25.76 -27.60 10.17
N LEU A 178 -24.73 -28.43 10.22
CA LEU A 178 -23.41 -28.07 9.67
C LEU A 178 -23.49 -27.96 8.14
N ARG A 179 -24.21 -28.89 7.50
CA ARG A 179 -24.39 -28.91 6.04
C ARG A 179 -25.09 -27.64 5.55
N ALA A 180 -26.22 -27.27 6.17
CA ALA A 180 -26.97 -26.07 5.81
C ALA A 180 -26.13 -24.78 5.95
N LYS A 181 -25.32 -24.69 7.00
CA LYS A 181 -24.43 -23.54 7.23
C LYS A 181 -23.27 -23.49 6.23
N ALA A 182 -22.63 -24.62 5.97
CA ALA A 182 -21.58 -24.72 4.95
C ALA A 182 -22.11 -24.35 3.55
N ASP A 183 -23.29 -24.85 3.19
CA ASP A 183 -23.96 -24.55 1.92
C ASP A 183 -24.32 -23.06 1.82
N HIS A 184 -24.81 -22.46 2.90
CA HIS A 184 -25.12 -21.03 2.93
C HIS A 184 -23.88 -20.17 2.69
N ILE A 185 -22.78 -20.48 3.37
CA ILE A 185 -21.51 -19.75 3.18
C ILE A 185 -20.95 -20.00 1.78
N ASN A 186 -21.05 -21.21 1.24
CA ASN A 186 -20.63 -21.50 -0.14
C ASN A 186 -21.42 -20.73 -1.19
N ARG A 187 -22.67 -20.36 -0.90
CA ARG A 187 -23.53 -19.55 -1.79
C ARG A 187 -23.34 -18.04 -1.58
N THR A 188 -22.66 -17.63 -0.52
CA THR A 188 -22.38 -16.21 -0.27
C THR A 188 -21.26 -15.79 -1.24
N PRO A 189 -21.51 -14.85 -2.17
CA PRO A 189 -20.46 -14.38 -3.07
C PRO A 189 -19.37 -13.72 -2.22
N TYR A 190 -18.25 -14.41 -2.13
CA TYR A 190 -17.04 -13.95 -1.49
C TYR A 190 -16.06 -13.52 -2.56
N LEU A 191 -15.48 -12.33 -2.43
CA LEU A 191 -14.39 -11.89 -3.30
C LEU A 191 -13.22 -12.84 -3.06
N SER A 192 -12.95 -13.68 -4.06
CA SER A 192 -12.12 -14.88 -3.95
C SER A 192 -10.69 -14.66 -3.42
N LYS A 193 -10.23 -13.42 -3.25
CA LYS A 193 -8.94 -13.05 -2.65
C LYS A 193 -9.01 -11.68 -1.94
N PRO A 194 -8.37 -11.53 -0.76
CA PRO A 194 -8.17 -10.23 -0.12
C PRO A 194 -7.46 -9.25 -1.06
N LYS A 195 -7.85 -7.97 -1.03
CA LYS A 195 -7.33 -6.98 -1.99
C LYS A 195 -6.12 -6.25 -1.44
N LEU A 196 -5.06 -6.16 -2.27
CA LEU A 196 -3.93 -5.27 -2.05
C LEU A 196 -4.36 -3.81 -2.16
N ASN A 197 -3.76 -2.96 -1.34
CA ASN A 197 -3.84 -1.52 -1.46
C ASN A 197 -2.55 -0.99 -2.11
N LEU A 198 -2.69 -0.36 -3.28
CA LEU A 198 -1.57 0.27 -3.99
C LEU A 198 -1.25 1.67 -3.46
N ASP A 199 -2.17 2.29 -2.72
CA ASP A 199 -1.98 3.60 -2.13
C ASP A 199 -1.17 3.53 -0.83
N PHE A 200 -0.15 4.37 -0.75
CA PHE A 200 0.56 4.70 0.47
C PHE A 200 -0.03 6.01 1.01
N LYS A 201 -0.81 5.97 2.11
CA LYS A 201 -1.44 7.16 2.72
C LYS A 201 -0.99 7.32 4.16
N SER A 202 0.21 7.85 4.39
CA SER A 202 0.56 8.33 5.72
C SER A 202 -0.23 9.61 6.03
N LYS A 203 -0.79 9.70 7.25
CA LYS A 203 -1.39 10.96 7.76
C LYS A 203 -0.36 12.09 7.89
N THR A 204 0.92 11.75 7.76
CA THR A 204 2.05 12.67 7.80
C THR A 204 2.44 12.99 6.35
N ILE A 205 1.84 14.08 5.86
CA ILE A 205 2.29 15.07 4.88
C ILE A 205 3.42 14.62 3.93
N GLU A 206 3.22 14.94 2.64
CA GLU A 206 4.12 14.97 1.49
C GLU A 206 5.50 15.66 1.68
N GLY A 207 6.08 15.69 2.89
CA GLY A 207 7.37 16.32 3.17
C GLY A 207 8.16 15.77 4.39
N SER A 208 7.66 14.80 5.17
CA SER A 208 8.38 14.37 6.40
C SER A 208 9.35 13.20 6.24
N TYR A 209 9.34 12.48 5.11
CA TYR A 209 10.20 11.30 4.93
C TYR A 209 11.50 11.58 4.17
N GLU A 210 11.73 12.82 3.72
CA GLU A 210 12.99 13.23 3.10
C GLU A 210 14.15 13.40 4.11
N ASN A 211 13.89 13.36 5.42
CA ASN A 211 14.86 13.80 6.45
C ASN A 211 15.26 12.73 7.49
N LYS A 212 15.12 11.43 7.18
CA LYS A 212 15.81 10.39 7.95
C LYS A 212 16.99 9.85 7.12
N ASN A 213 18.08 10.65 7.10
CA ASN A 213 19.40 10.19 6.67
C ASN A 213 19.77 8.88 7.39
#